data_AF-A0ABD0NVQ5-F1
#
_entry.id   AF-A0ABD0NVQ5-F1
#
_cell.length_a   1.000
_cell.length_b   1.000
_cell.length_c   1.000
_cell.angle_alpha   90.00
_cell.angle_beta   90.00
_cell.angle_gamma   90.00
#
_symmetry.space_group_name_H-M   'P 1'
#
loop_
_entity.id
_entity.type
_entity.pdbx_description
1 polymer ?
#
loop_
_entity_poly.entity_id
_entity_poly.type
_entity_poly.pdbx_seq_one_letter_code
_entity_poly.pdbx_strand_id
1 'polypeptide(L)'
;PEQGLVMEQEVDTLLRKEAIEVVPSHDRESGFYSRYFIVPKKDGGLRPFLDLRQLNRSVMWLKFRMLTVSQVVSQIRSEDWFVTIDLKDVSFHVSILPQHRKGEAYHLALSPRTFTKCVDAALAPLRLRGIRILKCIDDWLILAQSEHMTAQHRDVVLAHMKELGLRLKPRR
;
A
#
# COMPACT_ATOMS: atom_id res chain seq x y z
N PRO A 1 -11.85 20.93 -18.88
CA PRO A 1 -10.75 21.82 -18.41
C PRO A 1 -10.22 21.41 -17.03
N GLU A 2 -11.10 21.33 -16.01
CA GLU A 2 -10.70 21.03 -14.61
C GLU A 2 -10.13 19.61 -14.42
N GLN A 3 -10.73 18.59 -15.06
CA GLN A 3 -10.24 17.20 -14.99
C GLN A 3 -8.85 17.01 -15.62
N GLY A 4 -8.52 17.77 -16.66
CA GLY A 4 -7.20 17.69 -17.32
C GLY A 4 -6.08 18.17 -16.41
N LEU A 5 -6.30 19.32 -15.74
CA LEU A 5 -5.36 19.89 -14.78
C LEU A 5 -5.11 18.95 -13.58
N VAL A 6 -6.17 18.33 -13.05
CA VAL A 6 -6.05 17.37 -11.95
C VAL A 6 -5.24 16.15 -12.37
N MET A 7 -5.40 15.69 -13.62
CA MET A 7 -4.64 14.55 -14.12
C MET A 7 -3.16 14.87 -14.32
N GLU A 8 -2.84 16.05 -14.87
CA GLU A 8 -1.45 16.52 -15.00
C GLU A 8 -0.77 16.64 -13.62
N GLN A 9 -1.44 17.26 -12.66
CA GLN A 9 -0.93 17.39 -11.29
C GLN A 9 -0.68 16.04 -10.61
N GLU A 10 -1.54 15.04 -10.86
CA GLU A 10 -1.33 13.69 -10.35
C GLU A 10 -0.13 13.02 -11.01
N VAL A 11 -0.02 13.09 -12.35
CA VAL A 11 1.12 12.52 -13.09
C VAL A 11 2.43 13.13 -12.60
N ASP A 12 2.50 14.45 -12.44
CA ASP A 12 3.67 15.15 -11.90
C ASP A 12 3.98 14.73 -10.46
N THR A 13 2.96 14.44 -9.66
CA THR A 13 3.14 13.97 -8.28
C THR A 13 3.69 12.55 -8.27
N LEU A 14 3.20 11.67 -9.15
CA LEU A 14 3.67 10.29 -9.27
C LEU A 14 5.11 10.23 -9.81
N LEU A 15 5.44 11.05 -10.82
CA LEU A 15 6.80 11.19 -11.33
C LEU A 15 7.77 11.67 -10.23
N ARG A 16 7.41 12.71 -9.48
CA ARG A 16 8.22 13.22 -8.35
C ARG A 16 8.41 12.20 -7.22
N LYS A 17 7.46 11.28 -7.05
CA LYS A 17 7.57 10.18 -6.09
C LYS A 17 8.36 8.99 -6.62
N GLU A 18 8.84 9.04 -7.87
CA GLU A 18 9.46 7.92 -8.59
C GLU A 18 8.53 6.70 -8.66
N ALA A 19 7.21 6.94 -8.58
CA ALA A 19 6.19 5.91 -8.66
C ALA A 19 5.89 5.52 -10.11
N ILE A 20 6.14 6.43 -11.06
CA ILE A 20 6.05 6.19 -12.50
C ILE A 20 7.25 6.78 -13.24
N GLU A 21 7.54 6.29 -14.44
CA GLU A 21 8.55 6.85 -15.35
C GLU A 21 7.98 7.07 -16.75
N VAL A 22 8.65 7.92 -17.53
CA VAL A 22 8.29 8.13 -18.94
C VAL A 22 8.80 6.95 -19.75
N VAL A 23 7.90 6.29 -20.49
CA VAL A 23 8.26 5.18 -21.37
C VAL A 23 9.27 5.65 -22.43
N PRO A 24 10.44 4.99 -22.57
CA PRO A 24 11.43 5.30 -23.59
C PRO A 24 10.84 5.26 -24.99
N SER A 25 11.32 6.14 -25.88
CA SER A 25 10.78 6.27 -27.24
C SER A 25 10.77 4.98 -28.05
N HIS A 26 11.77 4.11 -27.83
CA HIS A 26 11.92 2.83 -28.53
C HIS A 26 10.99 1.72 -28.00
N ASP A 27 10.45 1.90 -26.79
CA ASP A 27 9.50 0.98 -26.16
C ASP A 27 8.05 1.50 -26.28
N ARG A 28 7.84 2.66 -26.90
CA ARG A 28 6.50 3.18 -27.19
C ARG A 28 5.75 2.19 -28.08
N GLU A 29 4.48 2.00 -27.78
CA GLU A 29 3.58 1.04 -28.41
C GLU A 29 3.94 -0.43 -28.17
N SER A 30 5.01 -0.70 -27.42
CA SER A 30 5.31 -2.03 -26.91
C SER A 30 4.73 -2.20 -25.50
N GLY A 31 3.88 -3.21 -25.31
CA GLY A 31 3.32 -3.55 -24.00
C GLY A 31 1.83 -3.24 -23.80
N PHE A 32 1.40 -3.27 -22.55
CA PHE A 32 0.01 -3.06 -22.14
C PHE A 32 -0.29 -1.59 -21.86
N TYR A 33 -1.37 -1.11 -22.47
CA TYR A 33 -1.91 0.23 -22.26
C TYR A 33 -3.28 0.14 -21.59
N SER A 34 -3.42 0.82 -20.46
CA SER A 34 -4.66 0.88 -19.70
C SER A 34 -5.21 2.31 -19.71
N ARG A 35 -6.54 2.42 -19.70
CA ARG A 35 -7.19 3.73 -19.63
C ARG A 35 -6.96 4.35 -18.26
N TYR A 36 -6.43 5.57 -18.23
CA TYR A 36 -6.32 6.40 -17.04
C TYR A 36 -7.32 7.55 -17.13
N PHE A 37 -8.17 7.72 -16.11
CA PHE A 37 -9.26 8.70 -16.12
C PHE A 37 -9.67 9.11 -14.70
N ILE A 38 -10.46 10.17 -14.58
CA ILE A 38 -10.89 10.71 -13.28
C ILE A 38 -12.28 10.19 -12.90
N VAL A 39 -12.45 9.80 -11.63
CA VAL A 39 -13.73 9.40 -11.02
C VAL A 39 -14.05 10.32 -9.84
N PRO A 40 -15.28 10.82 -9.71
CA PRO A 40 -15.68 11.59 -8.54
C PRO A 40 -15.77 10.70 -7.29
N LYS A 41 -15.28 11.21 -6.17
CA LYS A 41 -15.48 10.63 -4.84
C LYS A 41 -16.85 11.05 -4.30
N LYS A 42 -17.32 10.30 -3.29
CA LYS A 42 -18.56 10.63 -2.55
C LYS A 42 -18.46 11.96 -1.78
N ASP A 43 -17.26 12.37 -1.41
CA ASP A 43 -16.98 13.62 -0.67
C ASP A 43 -16.82 14.86 -1.58
N GLY A 44 -17.08 14.72 -2.88
CA GLY A 44 -16.91 15.79 -3.87
C GLY A 44 -15.49 15.93 -4.43
N GLY A 45 -14.51 15.19 -3.89
CA GLY A 45 -13.16 15.17 -4.44
C GLY A 45 -13.07 14.41 -5.78
N LEU A 46 -11.98 14.62 -6.52
CA LEU A 46 -11.68 13.85 -7.73
C LEU A 46 -10.59 12.82 -7.44
N ARG A 47 -10.73 11.60 -8.01
CA ARG A 47 -9.75 10.52 -7.88
C ARG A 47 -9.35 9.99 -9.25
N PRO A 48 -8.06 10.08 -9.62
CA PRO A 48 -7.51 9.37 -10.77
C PRO A 48 -7.65 7.84 -10.62
N PHE A 49 -8.02 7.18 -11.70
CA PHE A 49 -8.34 5.76 -11.77
C PHE A 49 -7.71 5.13 -13.01
N LEU A 50 -6.99 4.03 -12.81
CA LEU A 50 -6.38 3.24 -13.87
C LEU A 50 -7.19 1.95 -14.08
N ASP A 51 -7.70 1.74 -15.28
CA ASP A 51 -8.47 0.54 -15.61
C ASP A 51 -7.56 -0.66 -15.88
N LEU A 52 -7.43 -1.52 -14.88
CA LEU A 52 -6.62 -2.73 -14.94
C LEU A 52 -7.40 -3.99 -15.34
N ARG A 53 -8.66 -3.87 -15.77
CA ARG A 53 -9.50 -5.05 -16.07
C ARG A 53 -8.91 -5.94 -17.16
N GLN A 54 -8.30 -5.35 -18.20
CA GLN A 54 -7.69 -6.11 -19.29
C GLN A 54 -6.42 -6.84 -18.83
N LEU A 55 -5.55 -6.14 -18.11
CA LEU A 55 -4.33 -6.71 -17.54
C LEU A 55 -4.64 -7.83 -16.55
N ASN A 56 -5.66 -7.67 -15.70
CA ASN A 56 -6.04 -8.70 -14.73
C ASN A 56 -6.46 -10.04 -15.37
N ARG A 57 -6.73 -10.07 -16.69
CA ARG A 57 -6.99 -11.32 -17.42
C ARG A 57 -5.72 -12.06 -17.83
N SER A 58 -4.61 -11.37 -18.02
CA SER A 58 -3.31 -11.96 -18.40
C SER A 58 -2.44 -12.30 -17.19
N VAL A 59 -2.74 -11.74 -16.02
CA VAL A 59 -2.00 -12.01 -14.78
C VAL A 59 -2.52 -13.30 -14.12
N MET A 60 -1.59 -14.17 -13.70
CA MET A 60 -1.93 -15.37 -12.94
C MET A 60 -2.60 -15.00 -11.62
N TRP A 61 -3.79 -15.54 -11.39
CA TRP A 61 -4.48 -15.37 -10.12
C TRP A 61 -3.80 -16.18 -9.02
N LEU A 62 -3.44 -15.51 -7.92
CA LEU A 62 -2.75 -16.12 -6.79
C LEU A 62 -3.56 -15.91 -5.51
N LYS A 63 -3.92 -17.02 -4.85
CA LYS A 63 -4.60 -16.99 -3.54
C LYS A 63 -3.75 -16.25 -2.50
N PHE A 64 -4.38 -15.30 -1.80
CA PHE A 64 -3.89 -14.72 -0.56
C PHE A 64 -5.06 -14.54 0.40
N ARG A 65 -4.78 -14.47 1.71
CA ARG A 65 -5.77 -14.28 2.76
C ARG A 65 -5.52 -12.95 3.44
N MET A 66 -6.58 -12.18 3.61
CA MET A 66 -6.60 -10.98 4.45
C MET A 66 -7.27 -11.31 5.77
N LEU A 67 -6.92 -10.58 6.83
CA LEU A 67 -7.69 -10.62 8.06
C LEU A 67 -9.10 -10.08 7.79
N THR A 68 -10.11 -10.84 8.20
CA THR A 68 -11.50 -10.36 8.22
C THR A 68 -11.77 -9.58 9.50
N VAL A 69 -12.81 -8.75 9.50
CA VAL A 69 -13.24 -8.03 10.72
C VAL A 69 -13.49 -9.00 11.87
N SER A 70 -14.14 -10.14 11.61
CA SER A 70 -14.37 -11.18 12.63
C SER A 70 -13.05 -11.75 13.20
N GLN A 71 -12.04 -11.95 12.36
CA GLN A 71 -10.72 -12.39 12.80
C GLN A 71 -10.00 -11.30 13.59
N VAL A 72 -10.18 -10.02 13.25
CA VAL A 72 -9.61 -8.92 14.04
C VAL A 72 -10.24 -8.88 15.42
N VAL A 73 -11.58 -8.89 15.49
CA VAL A 73 -12.32 -8.82 16.75
C VAL A 73 -12.00 -10.00 17.66
N SER A 74 -11.87 -11.23 17.12
CA SER A 74 -11.54 -12.41 17.93
C SER A 74 -10.13 -12.40 18.53
N GLN A 75 -9.26 -11.52 18.05
CA GLN A 75 -7.90 -11.34 18.59
C GLN A 75 -7.84 -10.29 19.69
N ILE A 76 -8.88 -9.48 19.89
CA ILE A 76 -8.95 -8.44 20.92
C ILE A 76 -9.28 -9.10 22.27
N ARG A 77 -8.54 -8.73 23.31
CA ARG A 77 -8.73 -9.19 24.69
C ARG A 77 -9.43 -8.10 25.50
N SER A 78 -10.04 -8.48 26.62
CA SER A 78 -10.56 -7.50 27.58
C SER A 78 -9.44 -6.55 28.01
N GLU A 79 -9.78 -5.28 28.17
CA GLU A 79 -8.85 -4.20 28.57
C GLU A 79 -7.73 -3.91 27.55
N ASP A 80 -7.84 -4.39 26.31
CA ASP A 80 -6.90 -3.99 25.26
C ASP A 80 -7.10 -2.51 24.89
N TRP A 81 -6.01 -1.78 24.99
CA TRP A 81 -5.81 -0.51 24.32
C TRP A 81 -5.31 -0.77 22.90
N PHE A 82 -5.72 0.10 21.97
CA PHE A 82 -5.40 -0.04 20.56
C PHE A 82 -4.99 1.27 19.92
N VAL A 83 -4.04 1.19 19.00
CA VAL A 83 -3.63 2.30 18.15
C VAL A 83 -3.49 1.83 16.71
N THR A 84 -3.97 2.66 15.80
CA THR A 84 -3.89 2.40 14.36
C THR A 84 -2.71 3.14 13.74
N ILE A 85 -1.98 2.45 12.87
CA ILE A 85 -0.97 3.02 11.99
C ILE A 85 -1.52 3.00 10.56
N ASP A 86 -1.72 4.19 9.99
CA ASP A 86 -2.14 4.40 8.60
C ASP A 86 -0.90 4.34 7.69
N LEU A 87 -0.94 3.42 6.73
CA LEU A 87 0.12 3.26 5.73
C LEU A 87 -0.13 4.19 4.54
N LYS A 88 0.72 5.20 4.32
CA LYS A 88 0.61 6.02 3.10
C LYS A 88 1.31 5.37 1.92
N ASP A 89 0.66 5.39 0.75
CA ASP A 89 1.29 5.10 -0.54
C ASP A 89 1.98 3.72 -0.60
N VAL A 90 1.46 2.74 0.15
CA VAL A 90 2.13 1.45 0.39
C VAL A 90 2.29 0.57 -0.83
N SER A 91 1.45 0.79 -1.85
CA SER A 91 1.57 0.16 -3.14
C SER A 91 2.86 0.50 -3.89
N PHE A 92 3.52 1.61 -3.56
CA PHE A 92 4.71 2.10 -4.26
C PHE A 92 6.03 1.81 -3.54
N HIS A 93 6.01 1.28 -2.31
CA HIS A 93 7.23 1.08 -1.51
C HIS A 93 8.06 -0.15 -1.87
N VAL A 94 7.55 -1.03 -2.73
CA VAL A 94 8.30 -2.24 -3.11
C VAL A 94 8.49 -2.24 -4.61
N SER A 95 9.76 -2.19 -4.99
CA SER A 95 10.19 -2.11 -6.38
C SER A 95 9.77 -3.34 -7.19
N ILE A 96 9.28 -3.10 -8.40
CA ILE A 96 9.04 -4.15 -9.40
C ILE A 96 10.39 -4.66 -9.92
N LEU A 97 10.53 -5.98 -10.06
CA LEU A 97 11.72 -6.60 -10.64
C LEU A 97 12.01 -6.03 -12.05
N PRO A 98 13.25 -5.62 -12.37
CA PRO A 98 13.59 -5.03 -13.67
C PRO A 98 13.15 -5.84 -14.90
N GLN A 99 13.17 -7.16 -14.81
CA GLN A 99 12.78 -8.05 -15.91
C GLN A 99 11.27 -8.02 -16.21
N HIS A 100 10.45 -7.62 -15.24
CA HIS A 100 9.01 -7.44 -15.42
C HIS A 100 8.66 -5.99 -15.78
N ARG A 101 9.66 -5.11 -15.94
CA ARG A 101 9.45 -3.71 -16.36
C ARG A 101 9.30 -3.57 -17.89
N LYS A 102 9.72 -4.58 -18.66
CA LYS A 102 9.54 -4.58 -20.12
C LYS A 102 8.11 -5.01 -20.48
N GLY A 103 7.28 -4.05 -20.87
CA GLY A 103 5.95 -4.31 -21.44
C GLY A 103 4.74 -3.87 -20.61
N GLU A 104 4.93 -3.16 -19.50
CA GLU A 104 3.81 -2.58 -18.72
C GLU A 104 4.06 -1.07 -18.56
N ALA A 105 3.35 -0.26 -19.36
CA ALA A 105 3.53 1.19 -19.44
C ALA A 105 3.05 1.97 -18.19
N TYR A 106 2.64 1.26 -17.14
CA TYR A 106 2.22 1.85 -15.88
C TYR A 106 2.67 0.92 -14.76
N HIS A 107 3.61 1.40 -13.94
CA HIS A 107 4.18 0.68 -12.80
C HIS A 107 3.06 0.22 -11.88
N LEU A 108 2.72 -1.05 -11.97
CA LEU A 108 1.70 -1.64 -11.14
C LEU A 108 2.23 -1.73 -9.72
N ALA A 109 1.62 -0.91 -8.87
CA ALA A 109 1.39 -1.20 -7.46
C ALA A 109 1.53 -2.72 -7.21
N LEU A 110 2.43 -3.12 -6.30
CA LEU A 110 2.57 -4.54 -5.95
C LEU A 110 1.18 -5.17 -5.80
N SER A 111 0.99 -6.37 -6.36
CA SER A 111 -0.22 -7.14 -6.05
C SER A 111 -0.40 -7.15 -4.53
N PRO A 112 -1.62 -6.94 -4.01
CA PRO A 112 -1.87 -6.89 -2.58
C PRO A 112 -1.25 -8.06 -1.81
N ARG A 113 -1.14 -9.23 -2.46
CA ARG A 113 -0.43 -10.41 -1.98
C ARG A 113 1.06 -10.19 -1.74
N THR A 114 1.80 -9.70 -2.73
CA THR A 114 3.25 -9.48 -2.61
C THR A 114 3.53 -8.48 -1.50
N PHE A 115 2.78 -7.38 -1.47
CA PHE A 115 2.89 -6.36 -0.43
C PHE A 115 2.63 -6.97 0.95
N THR A 116 1.52 -7.72 1.09
CA THR A 116 1.16 -8.41 2.33
C THR A 116 2.28 -9.33 2.80
N LYS A 117 2.91 -10.12 1.92
CA LYS A 117 4.01 -11.03 2.30
C LYS A 117 5.27 -10.29 2.76
N CYS A 118 5.69 -9.25 2.04
CA CYS A 118 6.84 -8.43 2.43
C CYS A 118 6.62 -7.80 3.81
N VAL A 119 5.42 -7.27 4.04
CA VAL A 119 5.05 -6.72 5.35
C VAL A 119 5.01 -7.81 6.43
N ASP A 120 4.50 -9.02 6.15
CA ASP A 120 4.53 -10.10 7.15
C ASP A 120 5.96 -10.46 7.57
N ALA A 121 6.89 -10.51 6.62
CA ALA A 121 8.30 -10.73 6.91
C ALA A 121 8.89 -9.57 7.73
N ALA A 122 8.58 -8.33 7.37
CA ALA A 122 9.02 -7.13 8.09
C ALA A 122 8.49 -7.10 9.54
N LEU A 123 7.26 -7.55 9.78
CA LEU A 123 6.63 -7.56 11.10
C LEU A 123 7.00 -8.78 11.95
N ALA A 124 7.54 -9.85 11.35
CA ALA A 124 7.85 -11.10 12.07
C ALA A 124 8.76 -10.89 13.30
N PRO A 125 9.86 -10.10 13.25
CA PRO A 125 10.70 -9.85 14.42
C PRO A 125 9.96 -9.16 15.57
N LEU A 126 9.02 -8.26 15.24
CA LEU A 126 8.23 -7.55 16.25
C LEU A 126 7.21 -8.47 16.91
N ARG A 127 6.56 -9.33 16.12
CA ARG A 127 5.64 -10.34 16.63
C ARG A 127 6.35 -11.35 17.54
N LEU A 128 7.57 -11.75 17.20
CA LEU A 128 8.40 -12.63 18.04
C LEU A 128 8.76 -12.00 19.40
N ARG A 129 8.82 -10.66 19.46
CA ARG A 129 9.01 -9.90 20.72
C ARG A 129 7.72 -9.73 21.53
N GLY A 130 6.62 -10.37 21.12
CA GLY A 130 5.33 -10.31 21.81
C GLY A 130 4.47 -9.09 21.44
N ILE A 131 4.89 -8.27 20.46
CA ILE A 131 4.08 -7.14 20.01
C ILE A 131 2.91 -7.67 19.17
N ARG A 132 1.69 -7.39 19.63
CA ARG A 132 0.46 -7.83 18.96
C ARG A 132 0.09 -6.83 17.86
N ILE A 133 0.31 -7.24 16.61
CA ILE A 133 0.09 -6.43 15.42
C ILE A 133 -0.87 -7.16 14.47
N LEU A 134 -2.08 -6.64 14.33
CA LEU A 134 -3.08 -7.09 13.37
C LEU A 134 -2.96 -6.25 12.10
N LYS A 135 -2.72 -6.91 10.97
CA LYS A 135 -2.46 -6.25 9.69
C LYS A 135 -3.69 -6.30 8.79
N CYS A 136 -4.20 -5.14 8.41
CA CYS A 136 -5.03 -4.96 7.22
C CYS A 136 -4.20 -4.37 6.06
N ILE A 137 -4.79 -4.24 4.87
CA ILE A 137 -4.07 -3.70 3.70
C ILE A 137 -3.68 -2.23 3.92
N ASP A 138 -4.61 -1.42 4.42
CA ASP A 138 -4.44 0.04 4.52
C ASP A 138 -3.99 0.49 5.92
N ASP A 139 -4.38 -0.25 6.96
CA ASP A 139 -4.16 0.10 8.37
C ASP A 139 -3.63 -1.07 9.18
N TRP A 140 -2.72 -0.80 10.12
CA TRP A 140 -2.28 -1.80 11.11
C TRP A 140 -2.77 -1.43 12.50
N LEU A 141 -3.28 -2.42 13.23
CA LEU A 141 -3.75 -2.27 14.60
C LEU A 141 -2.74 -2.87 15.56
N ILE A 142 -2.25 -2.07 16.50
CA ILE A 142 -1.38 -2.50 17.59
C ILE A 142 -2.22 -2.61 18.85
N LEU A 143 -2.09 -3.73 19.56
CA LEU A 143 -2.86 -4.05 20.76
C LEU A 143 -1.94 -4.22 21.97
N ALA A 144 -2.28 -3.64 23.12
CA ALA A 144 -1.63 -3.93 24.40
C ALA A 144 -2.57 -3.69 25.60
N GLN A 145 -2.22 -4.20 26.78
CA GLN A 145 -3.07 -4.13 27.99
C GLN A 145 -3.00 -2.79 28.73
N SER A 146 -2.36 -1.77 28.15
CA SER A 146 -2.37 -0.41 28.68
C SER A 146 -2.09 0.60 27.58
N GLU A 147 -2.56 1.83 27.77
CA GLU A 147 -2.29 2.95 26.86
C GLU A 147 -0.78 3.17 26.68
N HIS A 148 -0.03 3.19 27.79
CA HIS A 148 1.42 3.37 27.78
C HIS A 148 2.13 2.27 26.98
N MET A 149 1.80 1.00 27.21
CA MET A 149 2.39 -0.11 26.44
C MET A 149 2.04 -0.02 24.96
N THR A 150 0.81 0.38 24.63
CA THR A 150 0.36 0.54 23.24
C THR A 150 1.17 1.64 22.55
N ALA A 151 1.42 2.76 23.21
CA ALA A 151 2.26 3.85 22.70
C ALA A 151 3.72 3.40 22.51
N GLN A 152 4.30 2.67 23.47
CA GLN A 152 5.65 2.11 23.34
C GLN A 152 5.75 1.13 22.16
N HIS A 153 4.80 0.21 22.03
CA HIS A 153 4.76 -0.73 20.91
C HIS A 153 4.62 -0.02 19.56
N ARG A 154 3.79 1.02 19.48
CA ARG A 154 3.69 1.88 18.30
C ARG A 154 5.04 2.47 17.94
N ASP A 155 5.74 3.06 18.89
CA ASP A 155 7.02 3.73 18.61
C ASP A 155 8.10 2.75 18.14
N VAL A 156 8.14 1.56 18.73
CA VAL A 156 9.00 0.46 18.26
C VAL A 156 8.64 0.04 16.84
N VAL A 157 7.35 -0.10 16.51
CA VAL A 157 6.89 -0.45 15.17
C VAL A 157 7.26 0.62 14.17
N LEU A 158 7.02 1.90 14.47
CA LEU A 158 7.33 3.03 13.60
C LEU A 158 8.84 3.12 13.34
N ALA A 159 9.67 2.95 14.36
CA ALA A 159 11.13 2.96 14.23
C ALA A 159 11.61 1.82 13.32
N HIS A 160 11.14 0.58 13.58
CA HIS A 160 11.49 -0.59 12.79
C HIS A 160 11.08 -0.45 11.32
N MET A 161 9.90 0.08 11.04
CA MET A 161 9.45 0.32 9.67
C MET A 161 10.27 1.40 8.97
N LYS A 162 10.65 2.45 9.69
CA LYS A 162 11.51 3.51 9.17
C LYS A 162 12.90 2.98 8.80
N GLU A 163 13.48 2.11 9.62
CA GLU A 163 14.76 1.42 9.33
C GLU A 163 14.67 0.56 8.06
N LEU A 164 13.51 -0.07 7.83
CA LEU A 164 13.25 -0.85 6.61
C LEU A 164 12.88 0.01 5.39
N GLY A 165 12.87 1.34 5.51
CA GLY A 165 12.58 2.27 4.41
C GLY A 165 11.10 2.47 4.09
N LEU A 166 10.17 1.95 4.93
CA LEU A 166 8.73 2.14 4.75
C LEU A 166 8.32 3.54 5.23
N ARG A 167 7.67 4.33 4.37
CA ARG A 167 7.16 5.66 4.73
C ARG A 167 5.77 5.55 5.34
N LEU A 168 5.66 5.79 6.64
CA LEU A 168 4.41 5.82 7.41
C LEU A 168 3.93 7.26 7.66
N LYS A 169 2.62 7.50 7.81
CA LYS A 169 2.17 8.85 8.19
C LYS A 169 2.52 9.16 9.65
N PRO A 170 3.03 10.37 9.95
CA PRO A 170 2.84 10.96 11.27
C PRO A 170 1.34 11.22 11.48
N ARG A 171 0.85 11.02 12.71
CA ARG A 171 -0.56 11.21 13.05
C ARG A 171 -1.00 12.65 12.75
N ARG A 172 -2.23 12.82 12.27
CA ARG A 172 -3.00 14.07 12.42
C ARG A 172 -3.49 14.20 13.85
#